data_AF-A0A2D5UR05-F1
#
_entry.id   AF-A0A2D5UR05-F1
#
_cell.length_a   1.000
_cell.length_b   1.000
_cell.length_c   1.000
_cell.angle_alpha   90.00
_cell.angle_beta   90.00
_cell.angle_gamma   90.00
#
_symmetry.space_group_name_H-M   'P 1'
#
loop_
_entity.id
_entity.type
_entity.pdbx_description
1 polymer ?
#
loop_
_entity_poly.entity_id
_entity_poly.type
_entity_poly.pdbx_seq_one_letter_code
_entity_poly.pdbx_strand_id
1 'polypeptide(L)' 'MKILAISGSPKNKGNTNYLVGQALEKITKRAIDTEKIVLSQHQVNPYLGMTDVVHINPALRKMTPAGY' A
#
# COMPACT_ATOMS: atom_id res chain seq x y z
N MET A 1 3.22 -16.62 8.82
CA MET A 1 2.82 -15.20 8.92
C MET A 1 3.52 -14.44 7.81
N LYS A 2 2.90 -13.43 7.19
CA LYS A 2 3.51 -12.62 6.13
C LYS A 2 3.42 -11.15 6.48
N ILE A 3 4.45 -10.37 6.18
CA ILE A 3 4.50 -8.92 6.44
C ILE A 3 4.84 -8.18 5.14
N LEU A 4 3.98 -7.23 4.77
CA LEU A 4 4.20 -6.32 3.65
C LEU A 4 4.43 -4.90 4.17
N ALA A 5 5.59 -4.31 3.86
CA ALA A 5 5.85 -2.92 4.17
C ALA A 5 5.62 -2.03 2.94
N ILE A 6 4.84 -0.97 3.11
CA ILE A 6 4.58 0.04 2.08
C ILE A 6 5.27 1.33 2.51
N SER A 7 6.21 1.82 1.70
CA SER A 7 6.89 3.09 1.94
C SER A 7 6.41 4.16 0.98
N GLY A 8 5.82 5.22 1.52
CA GLY A 8 5.34 6.39 0.77
C GLY A 8 6.35 7.55 0.65
N SER A 9 7.60 7.36 1.08
CA SER A 9 8.58 8.44 0.99
C SER A 9 8.94 8.72 -0.47
N PRO A 10 8.88 9.99 -0.95
CA PRO A 10 9.24 10.32 -2.32
C PRO A 10 10.74 10.15 -2.61
N LYS A 11 11.57 10.09 -1.57
CA LYS A 11 13.02 9.94 -1.70
C LYS A 11 13.39 8.45 -1.64
N ASN A 12 13.70 7.86 -2.80
CA ASN A 12 14.08 6.45 -2.91
C ASN A 12 15.23 6.03 -1.98
N LYS A 13 16.20 6.92 -1.73
CA LYS A 13 17.34 6.69 -0.82
C LYS A 13 17.22 7.47 0.50
N GLY A 14 16.00 7.87 0.88
CA GLY A 14 15.74 8.61 2.12
C GLY A 14 15.73 7.72 3.36
N ASN A 15 15.80 8.37 4.54
CA ASN A 15 15.83 7.72 5.84
C ASN A 15 14.67 6.74 6.05
N THR A 16 13.46 7.07 5.60
CA THR A 16 12.29 6.20 5.71
C THR A 16 12.51 4.86 4.99
N ASN A 17 13.02 4.88 3.76
CA ASN A 17 13.28 3.66 2.99
C ASN A 17 14.38 2.81 3.63
N TYR A 18 15.39 3.46 4.20
CA TYR A 18 16.46 2.78 4.94
C TYR A 18 15.92 2.09 6.20
N LEU A 19 15.18 2.82 7.05
CA LEU A 19 14.62 2.29 8.30
C LEU A 19 13.63 1.15 8.06
N VAL A 20 12.77 1.25 7.04
CA VAL A 20 11.88 0.16 6.63
C VAL A 20 12.68 -1.08 6.23
N GLY A 21 13.78 -0.92 5.48
CA GLY A 21 14.66 -2.03 5.12
C GLY A 21 15.28 -2.71 6.35
N GLN A 22 15.81 -1.91 7.29
CA GLN A 22 16.38 -2.41 8.55
C GLN A 22 15.34 -3.16 9.41
N ALA A 23 14.09 -2.69 9.44
CA ALA A 23 13.01 -3.36 10.16
C ALA A 23 12.70 -4.73 9.54
N LEU A 24 12.55 -4.80 8.21
CA LEU A 24 12.26 -6.06 7.51
C LEU A 24 13.40 -7.07 7.65
N GLU A 25 14.66 -6.62 7.58
CA GLU A 25 15.83 -7.51 7.78
C GLU A 25 15.79 -8.22 9.14
N LYS A 26 15.40 -7.50 10.20
CA LYS A 26 15.25 -8.08 11.55
C LYS A 26 14.08 -9.06 11.64
N ILE A 27 13.02 -8.84 10.86
CA ILE A 27 11.83 -9.70 10.82
C ILE A 27 12.14 -10.99 10.04
N THR A 28 12.82 -10.90 8.89
CA THR A 28 13.20 -12.07 8.08
C THR A 28 14.06 -13.06 8.86
N LYS A 29 14.91 -12.57 9.78
CA LYS A 29 15.70 -13.42 10.70
C LYS A 29 14.86 -14.31 11.62
N ARG A 30 13.55 -14.05 11.74
CA ARG A 30 12.58 -14.87 12.49
C ARG A 30 11.79 -15.83 11.59
N ALA A 31 12.28 -16.11 10.37
CA ALA A 31 11.62 -16.95 9.37
C ALA A 31 10.19 -16.48 9.02
N ILE A 32 9.95 -15.17 9.09
CA ILE A 32 8.71 -14.53 8.62
C ILE A 32 8.96 -14.03 7.20
N ASP A 33 8.09 -14.40 6.26
CA ASP A 33 8.13 -13.89 4.90
C ASP A 33 7.86 -12.39 4.90
N THR A 34 8.74 -11.63 4.25
CA THR A 34 8.62 -10.18 4.13
C THR A 34 8.68 -9.71 2.69
N GLU A 35 7.93 -8.67 2.39
CA GLU A 35 7.95 -7.96 1.11
C GLU A 35 7.95 -6.45 1.34
N LYS A 36 8.55 -5.70 0.42
CA LYS A 36 8.63 -4.24 0.47
C LYS A 36 8.17 -3.63 -0.85
N ILE A 37 7.19 -2.74 -0.76
CA ILE A 37 6.76 -1.89 -1.88
C ILE A 37 7.19 -0.44 -1.57
N VAL A 38 7.87 0.20 -2.53
CA VAL A 38 8.25 1.61 -2.45
C VAL A 38 7.39 2.38 -3.43
N LEU A 39 6.38 3.10 -2.92
CA LEU A 39 5.35 3.74 -3.76
C LEU A 39 5.94 4.73 -4.76
N SER A 40 7.03 5.42 -4.41
CA SER A 40 7.72 6.35 -5.31
C SER A 40 8.42 5.69 -6.51
N GLN A 41 8.53 4.36 -6.53
CA GLN A 41 9.01 3.60 -7.70
C GLN A 41 7.87 3.19 -8.64
N HIS A 42 6.63 3.49 -8.27
CA HIS A 42 5.45 3.15 -9.05
C HIS A 42 4.70 4.44 -9.42
N GLN A 43 4.12 4.44 -10.62
CA GLN A 43 3.14 5.45 -10.98
C GLN A 43 1.83 5.10 -10.30
N VAL A 44 1.62 5.63 -9.10
CA VAL A 44 0.36 5.50 -8.37
C VAL A 44 -0.58 6.62 -8.79
N ASN A 45 -1.82 6.29 -9.13
CA ASN A 45 -2.88 7.28 -9.29
C ASN A 45 -3.47 7.56 -7.89
N PRO A 46 -3.21 8.72 -7.27
CA PRO A 46 -3.72 9.02 -5.93
C PRO A 46 -5.21 9.33 -5.93
N TYR A 47 -5.80 9.54 -7.10
CA TYR A 47 -7.20 9.85 -7.28
C TYR A 47 -7.95 8.62 -7.77
N LEU A 48 -8.67 7.95 -6.87
CA LEU A 48 -9.81 7.14 -7.27
C LEU A 48 -10.93 8.10 -7.67
N GLY A 49 -10.93 8.52 -8.93
CA GLY A 49 -12.16 9.05 -9.53
C GLY A 49 -13.23 7.97 -9.53
N MET A 50 -14.49 8.35 -9.79
CA MET A 50 -15.66 7.45 -9.89
C MET A 50 -15.51 6.25 -10.86
N THR A 51 -14.39 6.16 -11.58
CA THR A 51 -14.07 5.15 -12.58
C THR A 51 -13.47 3.87 -12.01
N ASP A 52 -12.90 3.87 -10.80
CA ASP A 52 -12.31 2.67 -10.17
C ASP A 52 -13.33 1.90 -9.29
N VAL A 53 -14.62 1.99 -9.62
CA VAL A 53 -15.63 1.08 -9.08
C VAL A 53 -15.65 -0.18 -9.96
N VAL A 54 -14.66 -1.05 -9.76
CA VAL A 54 -14.86 -2.46 -10.12
C VAL A 54 -16.06 -2.91 -9.29
N HIS A 55 -17.13 -3.37 -9.95
CA HIS A 55 -18.36 -3.80 -9.29
C HIS A 55 -18.07 -4.97 -8.34
N ILE A 56 -17.69 -4.67 -7.11
CA ILE A 56 -17.56 -5.65 -6.04
C ILE A 56 -19.00 -5.96 -5.61
N ASN A 57 -19.56 -7.04 -6.15
CA ASN A 57 -20.79 -7.71 -5.74
C ASN A 57 -22.04 -6.80 -5.52
N PRO A 58 -23.08 -6.90 -6.36
CA PRO A 58 -24.33 -6.13 -6.22
C PRO A 58 -25.02 -6.22 -4.85
N ALA A 59 -24.73 -7.25 -4.04
CA ALA A 59 -25.33 -7.46 -2.72
C ALA A 59 -24.93 -6.43 -1.65
N LEU A 60 -23.88 -5.62 -1.88
CA LEU A 60 -23.38 -4.64 -0.91
C LEU A 60 -23.86 -3.20 -1.16
N ARG A 61 -24.79 -3.00 -2.12
CA ARG A 61 -25.46 -1.70 -2.33
C ARG A 61 -26.44 -1.39 -1.19
N LYS A 62 -25.96 -0.93 -0.05
CA LYS A 62 -26.76 -0.06 0.82
C LYS A 62 -25.95 1.16 1.22
N MET A 63 -26.43 2.30 0.71
CA MET A 63 -26.21 3.67 1.18
C MET A 63 -24.90 4.33 0.73
N THR A 64 -24.97 5.00 -0.42
CA THR A 64 -24.33 6.32 -0.59
C THR A 64 -25.43 7.36 -0.85
N PRO A 65 -25.43 8.51 -0.15
CA PRO A 65 -26.29 9.64 -0.52
C PRO A 65 -25.70 10.36 -1.74
N ALA A 66 -26.58 10.86 -2.60
CA ALA A 66 -26.26 11.67 -3.77
C ALA A 66 -25.95 13.13 -3.37
N GLY A 67 -25.05 13.77 -4.13
CA GLY A 67 -24.72 15.21 -4.07
C GLY A 67 -23.58 15.52 -3.09
N TYR A 68 -22.53 16.27 -3.44
CA TYR A 68 -22.35 17.37 -4.40
C TYR A 68 -21.00 17.25 -5.13
#